data_AF-A0A1L3LLR8-F1
#
_entry.id   AF-A0A1L3LLR8-F1
#
_cell.length_a   1.000
_cell.length_b   1.000
_cell.length_c   1.000
_cell.angle_alpha   90.00
_cell.angle_beta   90.00
_cell.angle_gamma   90.00
#
_symmetry.space_group_name_H-M   'P 1'
#
loop_
_entity.id
_entity.type
_entity.pdbx_description
1 polymer ?
#
loop_
_entity_poly.entity_id
_entity_poly.type
_entity_poly.pdbx_seq_one_letter_code
_entity_poly.pdbx_strand_id
1 'polypeptide(L)' 'MWPEDLDALQRVFDRLCSEYRWPRKSAQAQRYGRMLIEEYQAGTRDEYLLLAAGRASIESSLVQKRPA' A
#
# COMPACT_ATOMS: atom_id res chain seq x y z
N MET A 1 15.35 -6.41 7.75
CA MET A 1 14.88 -5.49 6.70
C MET A 1 16.05 -4.59 6.36
N TRP A 2 16.50 -4.57 5.10
CA TRP A 2 17.61 -3.71 4.69
C TRP A 2 17.10 -2.29 4.41
N PRO A 3 17.94 -1.26 4.50
CA PRO A 3 17.53 0.12 4.23
C PRO A 3 16.95 0.30 2.82
N GLU A 4 17.47 -0.45 1.85
CA GLU A 4 17.03 -0.45 0.44
C GLU A 4 15.58 -0.93 0.28
N ASP A 5 15.18 -1.92 1.09
CA ASP A 5 13.82 -2.46 1.12
C ASP A 5 12.84 -1.44 1.71
N LEU A 6 13.29 -0.71 2.73
CA LEU A 6 12.50 0.32 3.39
C LEU A 6 12.25 1.50 2.42
N ASP A 7 13.26 1.88 1.65
CA ASP A 7 13.14 2.89 0.60
C ASP A 7 12.13 2.47 -0.48
N ALA A 8 12.18 1.22 -0.95
CA ALA A 8 11.21 0.70 -1.92
C ALA A 8 9.77 0.72 -1.36
N LEU A 9 9.58 0.24 -0.13
CA LEU A 9 8.28 0.28 0.55
C LEU A 9 7.76 1.72 0.71
N GLN A 10 8.64 2.66 1.03
CA GLN A 10 8.27 4.06 1.18
C GLN A 10 7.89 4.70 -0.15
N ARG A 11 8.57 4.38 -1.25
CA ARG A 11 8.19 4.83 -2.61
C ARG A 11 6.83 4.31 -3.03
N VAL A 12 6.55 3.02 -2.81
CA VAL A 12 5.24 2.41 -3.11
C VAL A 12 4.15 3.09 -2.29
N PHE A 13 4.39 3.25 -0.99
CA PHE A 13 3.46 3.91 -0.07
C PHE A 13 3.15 5.35 -0.49
N ASP A 14 4.18 6.12 -0.86
CA ASP A 14 4.03 7.50 -1.30
C ASP A 14 3.27 7.61 -2.62
N ARG A 15 3.55 6.70 -3.55
CA ARG A 15 2.84 6.63 -4.81
C ARG A 15 1.35 6.39 -4.60
N LEU A 16 1.00 5.43 -3.75
CA LEU A 16 -0.40 5.16 -3.40
C LEU A 16 -1.05 6.37 -2.70
N CYS A 17 -0.36 6.99 -1.74
CA CYS A 17 -0.89 8.18 -1.07
C CYS A 17 -1.14 9.33 -2.05
N SER A 18 -0.24 9.55 -3.01
CA SER A 18 -0.38 10.58 -4.05
C SER A 18 -1.53 10.25 -5.00
N GLU A 19 -1.59 9.02 -5.50
CA GLU A 19 -2.57 8.54 -6.48
C GLU A 19 -4.02 8.63 -5.94
N TYR A 20 -4.22 8.23 -4.69
CA TYR A 20 -5.54 8.27 -4.04
C TYR A 20 -5.79 9.55 -3.22
N ARG A 21 -4.89 10.54 -3.29
CA ARG A 21 -4.95 11.82 -2.53
C ARG A 21 -5.17 11.62 -1.03
N TRP A 22 -4.50 10.64 -0.45
CA TRP A 22 -4.55 10.39 0.98
C TRP A 22 -3.45 11.13 1.73
N PRO A 23 -3.77 11.78 2.86
CA PRO A 23 -2.74 12.21 3.80
C PRO A 23 -1.99 10.96 4.29
N ARG A 24 -0.65 11.00 4.27
CA ARG A 24 0.20 9.91 4.82
C ARG A 24 -0.20 9.50 6.24
N LYS A 25 -0.68 10.45 7.04
CA LYS A 25 -1.10 10.22 8.44
C LYS A 25 -2.55 9.74 8.59
N SER A 26 -3.31 9.62 7.50
CA SER A 26 -4.69 9.13 7.55
C SER A 26 -4.72 7.67 8.02
N ALA A 27 -5.81 7.28 8.71
CA ALA A 27 -6.02 5.90 9.13
C ALA A 27 -6.00 4.92 7.95
N GLN A 28 -6.46 5.40 6.78
CA GLN A 28 -6.50 4.63 5.54
C GLN A 28 -5.08 4.37 5.02
N ALA A 29 -4.25 5.41 4.90
CA ALA A 29 -2.84 5.26 4.55
C ALA A 29 -2.11 4.33 5.53
N GLN A 30 -2.24 4.55 6.85
CA GLN A 30 -1.58 3.69 7.85
C GLN A 30 -1.99 2.21 7.76
N ARG A 31 -3.25 1.92 7.41
CA ARG A 31 -3.71 0.54 7.19
C ARG A 31 -3.01 -0.09 5.98
N TYR A 32 -2.89 0.63 4.87
CA TYR A 32 -2.19 0.13 3.68
C TYR A 32 -0.68 0.04 3.88
N GLY A 33 -0.08 0.96 4.64
CA GLY A 33 1.34 0.86 5.00
C GLY A 33 1.65 -0.41 5.79
N ARG A 34 0.76 -0.84 6.70
CA ARG A 34 0.89 -2.12 7.41
C ARG A 34 0.77 -3.32 6.47
N MET A 35 -0.24 -3.33 5.60
CA MET A 35 -0.43 -4.39 4.60
C MET A 35 0.81 -4.53 3.69
N LEU A 36 1.40 -3.43 3.22
CA LEU A 36 2.63 -3.43 2.43
C LEU A 36 3.81 -4.09 3.15
N ILE A 37 3.96 -3.82 4.44
CA ILE A 37 5.01 -4.42 5.27
C ILE A 37 4.76 -5.92 5.46
N GLU A 38 3.51 -6.32 5.68
CA GLU A 38 3.11 -7.74 5.83
C GLU A 38 3.37 -8.53 4.55
N GLU A 39 2.96 -8.01 3.39
CA GLU A 39 3.23 -8.63 2.07
C GLU A 39 4.73 -8.76 1.79
N TYR A 40 5.50 -7.73 2.15
CA TYR A 40 6.95 -7.78 2.03
C TYR A 40 7.57 -8.86 2.92
N GLN A 41 7.11 -8.96 4.17
CA GLN A 41 7.55 -10.00 5.10
C GLN A 41 7.13 -11.41 4.67
N ALA A 42 6.00 -11.54 3.96
CA ALA A 42 5.54 -12.79 3.37
C ALA A 42 6.38 -13.25 2.16
N GLY A 43 7.26 -12.39 1.63
CA GLY A 43 8.21 -12.72 0.57
C GLY A 43 8.03 -11.90 -0.71
N THR A 44 7.01 -11.05 -0.79
CA THR A 44 6.78 -10.19 -1.97
C THR A 44 7.70 -8.98 -1.90
N ARG A 45 8.88 -9.09 -2.52
CA ARG A 45 9.91 -8.04 -2.52
C ARG A 45 9.88 -7.13 -3.74
N ASP A 46 9.09 -7.48 -4.74
CA ASP A 46 9.02 -6.74 -5.99
C ASP A 46 8.15 -5.49 -5.82
N GLU A 47 8.73 -4.31 -6.08
CA GLU A 47 8.08 -3.01 -5.96
C GLU A 47 6.79 -2.92 -6.79
N TYR A 48 6.80 -3.53 -7.98
CA TYR A 48 5.68 -3.52 -8.90
C TYR A 48 4.54 -4.42 -8.41
N LEU A 49 4.87 -5.59 -7.87
CA LEU A 49 3.89 -6.49 -7.25
C LEU A 49 3.26 -5.86 -6.00
N LEU A 50 4.07 -5.22 -5.15
CA LEU A 50 3.57 -4.51 -3.97
C LEU A 50 2.65 -3.35 -4.34
N LEU A 51 2.98 -2.59 -5.39
CA LEU A 51 2.13 -1.52 -5.88
C LEU A 51 0.81 -2.06 -6.47
N ALA A 52 0.86 -3.15 -7.24
CA ALA A 52 -0.32 -3.79 -7.81
C ALA A 52 -1.24 -4.37 -6.73
N ALA A 53 -0.67 -5.06 -5.73
CA ALA A 53 -1.41 -5.58 -4.58
C ALA A 53 -2.06 -4.45 -3.77
N GLY A 54 -1.32 -3.36 -3.55
CA GLY A 54 -1.82 -2.14 -2.92
C GLY A 54 -3.05 -1.59 -3.65
N ARG A 55 -2.95 -1.36 -4.97
CA ARG A 55 -4.07 -0.87 -5.80
C ARG A 55 -5.29 -1.81 -5.74
N ALA A 56 -5.08 -3.11 -5.96
CA ALA A 56 -6.15 -4.09 -5.93
C ALA A 56 -6.89 -4.12 -4.59
N SER A 57 -6.15 -4.04 -3.47
CA SER A 57 -6.73 -4.01 -2.14
C SER A 57 -7.52 -2.73 -1.86
N ILE A 58 -7.08 -1.59 -2.43
CA ILE A 58 -7.77 -0.31 -2.36
C ILE A 58 -9.05 -0.33 -3.17
N GLU A 59 -8.98 -0.76 -4.42
CA GLU A 59 -10.13 -0.84 -5.32
C GLU A 59 -11.20 -1.79 -4.77
N SER A 60 -10.79 -2.97 -4.27
CA SER A 60 -11.71 -3.90 -3.60
C SER A 60 -12.39 -3.27 -2.38
N SER A 61 -11.64 -2.51 -1.57
CA SER A 61 -12.19 -1.79 -0.42
C SER A 61 -13.13 -0.63 -0.80
N LEU A 62 -12.94 0.00 -1.96
CA LEU A 62 -13.83 1.05 -2.48
C LEU A 62 -15.12 0.44 -3.05
N VAL A 63 -15.03 -0.71 -3.73
CA VAL A 63 -16.20 -1.45 -4.24
C VAL A 63 -17.08 -1.93 -3.09
N GLN A 64 -16.49 -2.42 -1.99
CA GLN A 64 -17.25 -2.84 -0.81
C GLN A 64 -17.99 -1.71 -0.09
N LYS A 65 -17.63 -0.44 -0.30
CA LYS A 65 -18.23 0.74 0.36
C LYS A 65 -19.43 1.33 -0.38
N ARG A 66 -19.95 0.72 -1.44
CA ARG A 66 -21.27 1.07 -2.00
C ARG A 66 -22.34 0.16 -1.38
N PRO A 67 -22.99 0.55 -0.25
CA PRO A 67 -24.28 -0.02 0.06
C PRO A 67 -25.28 0.45 -1.01
N ALA A 68 -26.08 -0.47 -1.50
CA ALA A 68 -27.28 -0.19 -2.28
C ALA A 68 -28.33 0.53 -1.42
#